data_AF-A0A085VXH0-F1
#
_entry.id   AF-A0A085VXH0-F1
#
_cell.length_a   1.000
_cell.length_b   1.000
_cell.length_c   1.000
_cell.angle_alpha   90.00
_cell.angle_beta   90.00
_cell.angle_gamma   90.00
#
_symmetry.space_group_name_H-M   'P 1'
#
loop_
_entity.id
_entity.type
_entity.pdbx_description
1 polymer ?
#
loop_
_entity_poly.entity_id
_entity_poly.type
_entity_poly.pdbx_seq_one_letter_code
_entity_poly.pdbx_strand_id
1 'polypeptide(L)'
;MVRAAEQLTSLVPTVLQAYTQGKSVNSRSAQALLLRRFEEEAQRLASARFSPQEIMRIRRSVGPRERGLRASRAGDNTAAEQSMQEARAELGLEELSPEARLLVTTLHEAGEAYLLYRTARFEEAHAALLKSLEATNTLQVAHGHTFTEPRRIHLVRNLIHMEARRGRLDEALELGLPLLSYIEGDANAWPLSALRATAAVPLQADVAAMMFEDVLESLAEVLAPEGAETRRRLERFGPHLQSGASACAPFARPHQWLRLRWLAAEERDEEFLAEVPVFLSAGRGATPSLWHALVLELYRLSARRGAALRPLQEELTRDAPTFQHVPPVLRVG
;
A
#
# COMPACT_ATOMS: atom_id res chain seq x y z
N MET A 1 -28.68 -15.44 -24.75
CA MET A 1 -27.80 -14.33 -25.17
C MET A 1 -28.50 -12.98 -25.13
N VAL A 2 -29.67 -12.79 -25.79
CA VAL A 2 -30.39 -11.50 -25.80
C VAL A 2 -30.74 -11.00 -24.39
N ARG A 3 -31.36 -11.84 -23.54
CA ARG A 3 -31.70 -11.47 -22.15
C ARG A 3 -30.50 -11.03 -21.30
N ALA A 4 -29.37 -11.74 -21.42
CA ALA A 4 -28.16 -11.39 -20.70
C ALA A 4 -27.59 -10.03 -21.16
N ALA A 5 -27.65 -9.73 -22.46
CA ALA A 5 -27.22 -8.43 -22.97
C ALA A 5 -28.15 -7.28 -22.50
N GLU A 6 -29.46 -7.51 -22.45
CA GLU A 6 -30.44 -6.55 -21.92
C GLU A 6 -30.20 -6.27 -20.43
N GLN A 7 -29.97 -7.32 -19.63
CA GLN A 7 -29.64 -7.19 -18.20
C GLN A 7 -28.38 -6.33 -17.99
N LEU A 8 -27.28 -6.64 -18.70
CA LEU A 8 -26.05 -5.86 -18.61
C LEU A 8 -26.25 -4.39 -19.02
N THR A 9 -27.01 -4.16 -20.10
CA THR A 9 -27.30 -2.81 -20.59
C THR A 9 -28.08 -1.99 -19.56
N SER A 10 -28.99 -2.61 -18.82
CA SER A 10 -29.80 -1.94 -17.79
C SER A 10 -28.97 -1.40 -16.61
N LEU A 11 -27.79 -1.97 -16.35
CA LEU A 11 -26.89 -1.57 -15.26
C LEU A 11 -25.97 -0.39 -15.64
N VAL A 12 -25.77 -0.13 -16.94
CA VAL A 12 -24.84 0.88 -17.45
C VAL A 12 -25.10 2.29 -16.89
N PRO A 13 -26.34 2.81 -16.83
CA PRO A 13 -26.59 4.16 -16.30
C PRO A 13 -26.14 4.32 -14.84
N THR A 14 -26.41 3.31 -14.00
CA THR A 14 -26.03 3.31 -12.58
C THR A 14 -24.50 3.31 -12.42
N VAL A 15 -23.80 2.50 -13.20
CA VAL A 15 -22.33 2.44 -13.20
C VAL A 15 -21.72 3.76 -13.64
N LEU A 16 -22.24 4.35 -14.74
CA LEU A 16 -21.78 5.65 -15.25
C LEU A 16 -21.99 6.79 -14.25
N GLN A 17 -23.15 6.80 -13.58
CA GLN A 17 -23.45 7.78 -12.54
C GLN A 17 -22.46 7.66 -11.37
N ALA A 18 -22.25 6.44 -10.86
CA ALA A 18 -21.32 6.19 -9.77
C ALA A 18 -19.87 6.51 -10.13
N TYR A 19 -19.44 6.18 -11.35
CA TYR A 19 -18.13 6.55 -11.89
C TYR A 19 -17.94 8.07 -11.93
N THR A 20 -18.93 8.79 -12.47
CA THR A 20 -18.90 10.26 -12.60
C THR A 20 -18.88 10.95 -11.23
N GLN A 21 -19.67 10.46 -10.28
CA GLN A 21 -19.63 10.93 -8.90
C GLN A 21 -18.24 10.66 -8.29
N GLY A 22 -17.75 9.44 -8.40
CA GLY A 22 -16.51 8.99 -7.78
C GLY A 22 -15.26 9.72 -8.26
N LYS A 23 -15.16 10.04 -9.56
CA LYS A 23 -14.00 10.73 -10.13
C LYS A 23 -13.83 12.16 -9.62
N SER A 24 -14.89 12.77 -9.09
CA SER A 24 -14.86 14.13 -8.52
C SER A 24 -14.33 14.19 -7.08
N VAL A 25 -14.21 13.05 -6.40
CA VAL A 25 -13.75 12.98 -5.01
C VAL A 25 -12.22 13.04 -4.96
N ASN A 26 -11.69 14.07 -4.29
CA ASN A 26 -10.26 14.27 -4.10
C ASN A 26 -9.60 13.14 -3.29
N SER A 27 -8.42 12.72 -3.72
CA SER A 27 -7.60 11.76 -2.99
C SER A 27 -6.92 12.41 -1.78
N ARG A 28 -6.87 11.70 -0.65
CA ARG A 28 -6.06 12.10 0.52
C ARG A 28 -4.98 11.05 0.74
N SER A 29 -3.73 11.45 0.95
CA SER A 29 -2.66 10.49 1.25
C SER A 29 -2.71 10.08 2.73
N ALA A 30 -3.17 8.86 3.01
CA ALA A 30 -3.13 8.26 4.35
C ALA A 30 -1.68 8.09 4.86
N GLN A 31 -0.76 7.73 3.96
CA GLN A 31 0.66 7.55 4.28
C GLN A 31 1.31 8.80 4.89
N ALA A 32 1.01 9.99 4.37
CA ALA A 32 1.56 11.23 4.88
C ALA A 32 1.12 11.49 6.34
N LEU A 33 -0.13 11.15 6.68
CA LEU A 33 -0.64 11.27 8.05
C LEU A 33 0.06 10.28 8.99
N LEU A 34 0.24 9.04 8.56
CA LEU A 34 0.86 7.98 9.36
C LEU A 34 2.33 8.26 9.64
N LEU A 35 3.06 8.74 8.62
CA LEU A 35 4.45 9.16 8.79
C LEU A 35 4.57 10.33 9.76
N ARG A 36 3.70 11.33 9.62
CA ARG A 36 3.68 12.48 10.52
C ARG A 36 3.42 12.08 11.98
N ARG A 37 2.42 11.22 12.23
CA ARG A 37 2.14 10.70 13.58
C ARG A 37 3.36 9.96 14.15
N PHE A 38 4.02 9.14 13.35
CA PHE A 38 5.26 8.45 13.76
C PHE A 38 6.37 9.44 14.13
N GLU A 39 6.59 10.47 13.31
CA GLU A 39 7.64 11.48 13.55
C GLU A 39 7.35 12.32 14.80
N GLU A 40 6.09 12.69 15.03
CA GLU A 40 5.64 13.41 16.23
C GLU A 40 5.90 12.58 17.50
N GLU A 41 5.54 11.30 17.49
CA GLU A 41 5.79 10.38 18.61
C GLU A 41 7.27 10.09 18.82
N ALA A 42 8.04 9.88 17.75
CA ALA A 42 9.48 9.71 17.80
C ALA A 42 10.17 10.95 18.38
N GLN A 43 9.74 12.15 18.01
CA GLN A 43 10.27 13.40 18.55
C GLN A 43 9.90 13.59 20.03
N ARG A 44 8.67 13.23 20.43
CA ARG A 44 8.22 13.26 21.83
C ARG A 44 9.08 12.35 22.69
N LEU A 45 9.29 11.12 22.22
CA LEU A 45 10.16 10.14 22.88
C LEU A 45 11.60 10.63 22.98
N ALA A 46 12.17 11.10 21.86
CA ALA A 46 13.55 11.58 21.84
C ALA A 46 13.77 12.71 22.85
N SER A 47 12.81 13.64 22.94
CA SER A 47 12.87 14.76 23.89
C SER A 47 12.76 14.31 25.35
N ALA A 48 12.15 13.15 25.63
CA ALA A 48 11.96 12.62 26.97
C ALA A 48 13.09 11.68 27.42
N ARG A 49 13.75 10.98 26.48
CA ARG A 49 14.66 9.86 26.81
C ARG A 49 16.11 10.08 26.39
N PHE A 50 16.38 10.97 25.44
CA PHE A 50 17.73 11.14 24.91
C PHE A 50 18.38 12.42 25.42
N SER A 51 19.71 12.41 25.46
CA SER A 51 20.48 13.58 25.82
C SER A 51 20.33 14.70 24.77
N PRO A 52 20.53 15.98 25.16
CA PRO A 52 20.52 17.09 24.20
C PRO A 52 21.48 16.91 23.02
N GLN A 53 22.63 16.26 23.25
CA GLN A 53 23.61 15.97 22.20
C GLN A 53 23.08 14.96 21.18
N GLU A 54 22.46 13.86 21.64
CA GLU A 54 21.82 12.89 20.77
C GLU A 54 20.68 13.53 19.96
N ILE A 55 19.80 14.29 20.61
CA ILE A 55 18.70 15.00 19.93
C ILE A 55 19.24 15.92 18.85
N MET A 56 20.32 16.67 19.14
CA MET A 56 20.96 17.54 18.17
C MET A 56 21.50 16.77 16.96
N ARG A 57 22.19 15.63 17.18
CA ARG A 57 22.69 14.77 16.09
C ARG A 57 21.55 14.21 15.23
N ILE A 58 20.52 13.67 15.87
CA ILE A 58 19.32 13.16 15.18
C ILE A 58 18.70 14.26 14.31
N ARG A 59 18.56 15.48 14.83
CA ARG A 59 17.99 16.60 14.07
C ARG A 59 18.87 17.01 12.89
N ARG A 60 20.20 17.03 13.04
CA ARG A 60 21.13 17.36 11.95
C ARG A 60 21.02 16.40 10.78
N SER A 61 20.76 15.11 11.03
CA SER A 61 20.60 14.14 9.94
C SER A 61 19.28 14.23 9.19
N VAL A 62 18.24 14.89 9.73
CA VAL A 62 16.92 14.98 9.10
C VAL A 62 16.99 15.75 7.78
N GLY A 63 17.60 16.94 7.79
CA GLY A 63 17.69 17.81 6.61
C GLY A 63 18.34 17.11 5.40
N PRO A 64 19.56 16.55 5.53
CA PRO A 64 20.21 15.80 4.47
C PRO A 64 19.38 14.59 4.01
N ARG A 65 18.78 13.81 4.93
CA ARG A 65 17.91 12.68 4.57
C ARG A 65 16.72 13.12 3.71
N GLU A 66 16.03 14.20 4.09
CA GLU A 66 14.90 14.74 3.33
C GLU A 66 15.32 15.29 1.97
N ARG A 67 16.50 15.92 1.87
CA ARG A 67 17.08 16.30 0.57
C ARG A 67 17.34 15.07 -0.29
N GLY A 68 17.91 14.01 0.28
CA GLY A 68 18.16 12.75 -0.41
C GLY A 68 16.89 12.10 -0.94
N LEU A 69 15.84 12.03 -0.12
CA LEU A 69 14.53 11.50 -0.55
C LEU A 69 13.90 12.35 -1.66
N ARG A 70 14.00 13.69 -1.58
CA ARG A 70 13.49 14.58 -2.63
C ARG A 70 14.25 14.41 -3.95
N ALA A 71 15.58 14.38 -3.89
CA ALA A 71 16.43 14.15 -5.06
C ALA A 71 16.13 12.78 -5.71
N SER A 72 16.00 11.72 -4.91
CA SER A 72 15.63 10.39 -5.39
C SER A 72 14.27 10.37 -6.09
N ARG A 73 13.27 11.08 -5.54
CA ARG A 73 11.94 11.23 -6.18
C ARG A 73 12.05 11.94 -7.53
N ALA A 74 12.88 12.98 -7.62
CA ALA A 74 13.15 13.74 -8.84
C ALA A 74 14.02 12.98 -9.87
N GLY A 75 14.59 11.83 -9.50
CA GLY A 75 15.46 11.03 -10.37
C GLY A 75 16.93 11.48 -10.38
N ASP A 76 17.31 12.41 -9.50
CA ASP A 76 18.71 12.83 -9.32
C ASP A 76 19.40 11.89 -8.32
N ASN A 77 19.87 10.75 -8.85
CA ASN A 77 20.46 9.68 -8.04
C ASN A 77 21.77 10.12 -7.38
N THR A 78 22.60 10.92 -8.06
CA THR A 78 23.88 11.41 -7.54
C THR A 78 23.66 12.32 -6.34
N ALA A 79 22.78 13.32 -6.46
CA ALA A 79 22.47 14.21 -5.33
C ALA A 79 21.79 13.45 -4.18
N ALA A 80 21.00 12.42 -4.49
CA ALA A 80 20.38 11.57 -3.49
C ALA A 80 21.41 10.77 -2.67
N GLU A 81 22.36 10.12 -3.34
CA GLU A 81 23.44 9.37 -2.70
C GLU A 81 24.31 10.27 -1.82
N GLN A 82 24.73 11.43 -2.34
CA GLN A 82 25.53 12.39 -1.59
C GLN A 82 24.80 12.85 -0.31
N SER A 83 23.51 13.17 -0.43
CA SER A 83 22.72 13.63 0.71
C SER A 83 22.46 12.53 1.75
N MET A 84 22.34 11.26 1.32
CA MET A 84 22.21 10.13 2.25
C MET A 84 23.54 9.84 2.97
N GLN A 85 24.68 9.94 2.29
CA GLN A 85 26.01 9.84 2.92
C GLN A 85 26.23 10.96 3.95
N GLU A 86 25.84 12.19 3.63
CA GLU A 86 25.86 13.31 4.57
C GLU A 86 24.98 13.04 5.80
N ALA A 87 23.75 12.55 5.59
CA ALA A 87 22.86 12.17 6.70
C ALA A 87 23.50 11.11 7.61
N ARG A 88 24.17 10.11 7.03
CA ARG A 88 24.85 9.04 7.76
C ARG A 88 26.04 9.58 8.58
N ALA A 89 26.80 10.51 8.02
CA ALA A 89 27.92 11.14 8.72
C ALA A 89 27.45 11.97 9.92
N GLU A 90 26.36 12.75 9.77
CA GLU A 90 25.78 13.55 10.86
C GLU A 90 25.24 12.70 12.01
N LEU A 91 24.74 11.50 11.73
CA LEU A 91 24.21 10.60 12.76
C LEU A 91 25.27 10.17 13.78
N GLY A 92 26.52 9.94 13.34
CA GLY A 92 27.62 9.52 14.22
C GLY A 92 27.22 8.36 15.13
N LEU A 93 26.74 7.25 14.55
CA LEU A 93 26.02 6.18 15.27
C LEU A 93 26.71 5.66 16.53
N GLU A 94 28.04 5.68 16.59
CA GLU A 94 28.84 5.22 17.73
C GLU A 94 28.62 6.06 18.99
N GLU A 95 28.25 7.34 18.83
CA GLU A 95 28.03 8.28 19.92
C GLU A 95 26.57 8.27 20.44
N LEU A 96 25.68 7.54 19.77
CA LEU A 96 24.29 7.40 20.21
C LEU A 96 24.15 6.24 21.20
N SER A 97 23.29 6.42 22.20
CA SER A 97 22.83 5.32 23.04
C SER A 97 22.21 4.20 22.18
N PRO A 98 22.19 2.95 22.66
CA PRO A 98 21.61 1.83 21.91
C PRO A 98 20.18 2.11 21.42
N GLU A 99 19.34 2.73 22.25
CA GLU A 99 17.96 3.06 21.90
C GLU A 99 17.87 4.17 20.85
N ALA A 100 18.64 5.25 21.00
CA ALA A 100 18.70 6.33 20.01
C ALA A 100 19.21 5.81 18.65
N ARG A 101 20.22 4.92 18.68
CA ARG A 101 20.75 4.25 17.48
C ARG A 101 19.66 3.47 16.75
N LEU A 102 18.88 2.67 17.47
CA LEU A 102 17.76 1.93 16.88
C LEU A 102 16.75 2.88 16.24
N LEU A 103 16.36 3.97 16.92
CA LEU A 103 15.41 4.94 16.39
C LEU A 103 15.88 5.53 15.06
N VAL A 104 17.14 5.99 14.98
CA VAL A 104 17.66 6.56 13.74
C VAL A 104 17.79 5.53 12.63
N THR A 105 18.15 4.28 12.98
CA THR A 105 18.21 3.17 12.02
C THR A 105 16.85 2.91 11.37
N THR A 106 15.74 2.97 12.11
CA THR A 106 14.40 2.78 11.52
C THR A 106 14.07 3.78 10.41
N LEU A 107 14.56 5.01 10.54
CA LEU A 107 14.27 6.10 9.60
C LEU A 107 15.28 6.16 8.46
N HIS A 108 16.56 6.05 8.78
CA HIS A 108 17.64 6.20 7.80
C HIS A 108 17.69 5.03 6.82
N GLU A 109 17.66 3.79 7.31
CA GLU A 109 17.72 2.59 6.46
C GLU A 109 16.51 2.48 5.53
N ALA A 110 15.32 2.88 5.98
CA ALA A 110 14.14 2.95 5.12
C ALA A 110 14.28 4.01 4.02
N GLY A 111 14.95 5.13 4.32
CA GLY A 111 15.24 6.16 3.32
C GLY A 111 16.26 5.71 2.29
N GLU A 112 17.33 5.03 2.74
CA GLU A 112 18.32 4.43 1.84
C GLU A 112 17.73 3.31 0.99
N ALA A 113 16.89 2.45 1.57
CA ALA A 113 16.20 1.42 0.83
C ALA A 113 15.37 1.98 -0.33
N TYR A 114 14.70 3.13 -0.12
CA TYR A 114 13.97 3.80 -1.19
C TYR A 114 14.89 4.27 -2.33
N LEU A 115 16.05 4.83 -2.02
CA LEU A 115 17.05 5.22 -3.02
C LEU A 115 17.59 4.00 -3.79
N LEU A 116 17.93 2.93 -3.08
CA LEU A 116 18.43 1.67 -3.66
C LEU A 116 17.36 1.03 -4.57
N TYR A 117 16.10 1.03 -4.13
CA TYR A 117 14.97 0.59 -4.93
C TYR A 117 14.83 1.39 -6.23
N ARG A 118 14.94 2.72 -6.16
CA ARG A 118 14.83 3.62 -7.33
C ARG A 118 15.96 3.45 -8.33
N THR A 119 17.10 2.93 -7.89
CA THR A 119 18.27 2.62 -8.74
C THR A 119 18.36 1.13 -9.12
N ALA A 120 17.26 0.37 -8.93
CA ALA A 120 17.15 -1.06 -9.22
C ALA A 120 18.16 -1.95 -8.47
N ARG A 121 18.73 -1.47 -7.36
CA ARG A 121 19.60 -2.23 -6.44
C ARG A 121 18.74 -2.99 -5.42
N PHE A 122 17.89 -3.88 -5.91
CA PHE A 122 16.81 -4.48 -5.12
C PHE A 122 17.29 -5.32 -3.93
N GLU A 123 18.37 -6.09 -4.06
CA GLU A 123 18.87 -6.89 -2.94
C GLU A 123 19.38 -6.02 -1.79
N GLU A 124 20.06 -4.92 -2.11
CA GLU A 124 20.52 -3.97 -1.10
C GLU A 124 19.35 -3.20 -0.48
N ALA A 125 18.35 -2.83 -1.29
CA ALA A 125 17.12 -2.22 -0.80
C ALA A 125 16.38 -3.15 0.17
N HIS A 126 16.33 -4.45 -0.15
CA HIS A 126 15.74 -5.48 0.70
C HIS A 126 16.46 -5.60 2.03
N ALA A 127 17.80 -5.69 2.00
CA ALA A 127 18.62 -5.74 3.22
C ALA A 127 18.42 -4.50 4.11
N ALA A 128 18.37 -3.31 3.51
CA ALA A 128 18.12 -2.06 4.24
C ALA A 128 16.71 -2.00 4.85
N LEU A 129 15.68 -2.46 4.14
CA LEU A 129 14.31 -2.57 4.70
C LEU A 129 14.25 -3.56 5.86
N LEU A 130 14.89 -4.72 5.76
CA LEU A 130 14.95 -5.69 6.86
C LEU A 130 15.65 -5.10 8.07
N LYS A 131 16.79 -4.42 7.89
CA LYS A 131 17.50 -3.75 8.98
C LYS A 131 16.65 -2.66 9.65
N SER A 132 15.91 -1.89 8.87
CA SER A 132 14.93 -0.91 9.39
C SER A 132 13.86 -1.61 10.23
N LEU A 133 13.33 -2.73 9.74
CA LEU A 133 12.27 -3.49 10.40
C LEU A 133 12.76 -4.18 11.68
N GLU A 134 13.96 -4.76 11.68
CA GLU A 134 14.62 -5.32 12.86
C GLU A 134 14.82 -4.28 13.95
N ALA A 135 15.31 -3.09 13.59
CA ALA A 135 15.46 -1.99 14.53
C ALA A 135 14.10 -1.54 15.09
N THR A 136 13.08 -1.47 14.24
CA THR A 136 11.70 -1.11 14.62
C THR A 136 11.11 -2.16 15.57
N ASN A 137 11.31 -3.45 15.28
CA ASN A 137 10.87 -4.55 16.13
C ASN A 137 11.58 -4.54 17.49
N THR A 138 12.88 -4.24 17.51
CA THR A 138 13.67 -4.15 18.75
C THR A 138 13.18 -2.98 19.63
N LEU A 139 12.88 -1.82 19.04
CA LEU A 139 12.26 -0.70 19.76
C LEU A 139 10.93 -1.10 20.40
N GLN A 140 10.10 -1.86 19.68
CA GLN A 140 8.83 -2.33 20.21
C GLN A 140 9.02 -3.33 21.35
N VAL A 141 9.78 -4.40 21.11
CA VAL A 141 9.87 -5.55 22.02
C VAL A 141 10.75 -5.25 23.25
N ALA A 142 11.90 -4.61 23.05
CA ALA A 142 12.87 -4.37 24.13
C ALA A 142 12.66 -3.04 24.85
N HIS A 143 12.09 -2.03 24.18
CA HIS A 143 11.93 -0.69 24.76
C HIS A 143 10.47 -0.26 24.95
N GLY A 144 9.49 -1.08 24.55
CA GLY A 144 8.06 -0.84 24.76
C GLY A 144 7.44 0.21 23.82
N HIS A 145 8.08 0.50 22.69
CA HIS A 145 7.66 1.56 21.77
C HIS A 145 6.52 1.12 20.85
N THR A 146 5.32 1.01 21.40
CA THR A 146 4.13 0.52 20.70
C THR A 146 3.69 1.39 19.51
N PHE A 147 4.03 2.69 19.50
CA PHE A 147 3.76 3.59 18.36
C PHE A 147 4.49 3.18 17.07
N THR A 148 5.42 2.22 17.14
CA THR A 148 6.16 1.71 16.00
C THR A 148 5.39 0.64 15.21
N GLU A 149 4.26 0.12 15.71
CA GLU A 149 3.50 -0.93 15.04
C GLU A 149 3.03 -0.55 13.62
N PRO A 150 2.44 0.65 13.36
CA PRO A 150 2.12 1.07 12.00
C PRO A 150 3.35 1.14 11.10
N ARG A 151 4.51 1.51 11.65
CA ARG A 151 5.77 1.57 10.91
C ARG A 151 6.24 0.17 10.49
N ARG A 152 6.11 -0.84 11.37
CA ARG A 152 6.45 -2.23 11.03
C ARG A 152 5.61 -2.71 9.84
N ILE A 153 4.30 -2.49 9.88
CA ILE A 153 3.39 -2.84 8.76
C ILE A 153 3.79 -2.11 7.48
N HIS A 154 4.07 -0.81 7.55
CA HIS A 154 4.49 -0.02 6.40
C HIS A 154 5.80 -0.53 5.76
N LEU A 155 6.77 -0.96 6.58
CA LEU A 155 8.03 -1.51 6.09
C LEU A 155 7.81 -2.86 5.37
N VAL A 156 6.94 -3.73 5.89
CA VAL A 156 6.57 -4.97 5.19
C VAL A 156 5.82 -4.68 3.90
N ARG A 157 4.93 -3.68 3.89
CA ARG A 157 4.26 -3.20 2.67
C ARG A 157 5.28 -2.76 1.60
N ASN A 158 6.38 -2.13 1.99
CA ASN A 158 7.44 -1.78 1.05
C ASN A 158 8.18 -3.00 0.50
N LEU A 159 8.35 -4.07 1.31
CA LEU A 159 8.86 -5.36 0.82
C LEU A 159 7.91 -5.98 -0.22
N ILE A 160 6.60 -5.99 0.04
CA ILE A 160 5.58 -6.47 -0.91
C ILE A 160 5.71 -5.75 -2.25
N HIS A 161 5.75 -4.41 -2.22
CA HIS A 161 5.87 -3.60 -3.42
C HIS A 161 7.16 -3.90 -4.21
N MET A 162 8.27 -4.08 -3.50
CA MET A 162 9.55 -4.42 -4.12
C MET A 162 9.53 -5.81 -4.78
N GLU A 163 9.01 -6.83 -4.10
CA GLU A 163 8.92 -8.19 -4.70
C GLU A 163 8.00 -8.18 -5.93
N ALA A 164 6.86 -7.49 -5.87
CA ALA A 164 5.98 -7.31 -7.01
C ALA A 164 6.70 -6.68 -8.21
N ARG A 165 7.53 -5.65 -7.96
CA ARG A 165 8.30 -4.93 -8.98
C ARG A 165 9.42 -5.74 -9.60
N ARG A 166 9.90 -6.77 -8.91
CA ARG A 166 10.87 -7.74 -9.41
C ARG A 166 10.22 -8.88 -10.20
N GLY A 167 8.89 -8.88 -10.33
CA GLY A 167 8.13 -9.97 -10.95
C GLY A 167 7.96 -11.19 -10.03
N ARG A 168 8.34 -11.08 -8.75
CA ARG A 168 8.21 -12.12 -7.72
C ARG A 168 6.85 -12.02 -7.04
N LEU A 169 5.83 -12.34 -7.84
CA LEU A 169 4.43 -12.11 -7.52
C LEU A 169 3.93 -13.03 -6.40
N ASP A 170 4.41 -14.27 -6.35
CA ASP A 170 4.03 -15.22 -5.30
C ASP A 170 4.66 -14.83 -3.96
N GLU A 171 5.92 -14.38 -3.95
CA GLU A 171 6.60 -13.87 -2.75
C GLU A 171 5.91 -12.61 -2.21
N ALA A 172 5.44 -11.72 -3.09
CA ALA A 172 4.63 -10.58 -2.68
C ALA A 172 3.32 -11.01 -1.99
N LEU A 173 2.68 -12.10 -2.45
CA LEU A 173 1.48 -12.68 -1.80
C LEU A 173 1.80 -13.38 -0.48
N GLU A 174 2.92 -14.10 -0.38
CA GLU A 174 3.38 -14.72 0.87
C GLU A 174 3.62 -13.69 1.97
N LEU A 175 4.05 -12.48 1.60
CA LEU A 175 4.17 -11.37 2.54
C LEU A 175 2.82 -10.68 2.82
N GLY A 176 2.02 -10.46 1.77
CA GLY A 176 0.80 -9.65 1.85
C GLY A 176 -0.38 -10.32 2.52
N LEU A 177 -0.68 -11.59 2.22
CA LEU A 177 -1.85 -12.27 2.78
C LEU A 177 -1.79 -12.39 4.31
N PRO A 178 -0.67 -12.87 4.91
CA PRO A 178 -0.58 -12.93 6.36
C PRO A 178 -0.60 -11.52 6.98
N LEU A 179 -0.01 -10.52 6.31
CA LEU A 179 -0.06 -9.13 6.79
C LEU A 179 -1.50 -8.57 6.84
N LEU A 180 -2.34 -8.86 5.85
CA LEU A 180 -3.75 -8.48 5.88
C LEU A 180 -4.48 -9.13 7.06
N SER A 181 -4.30 -10.45 7.24
CA SER A 181 -4.88 -11.18 8.37
C SER A 181 -4.40 -10.64 9.73
N TYR A 182 -3.13 -10.25 9.82
CA TYR A 182 -2.55 -9.62 11.00
C TYR A 182 -3.20 -8.27 11.33
N ILE A 183 -3.42 -7.43 10.32
CA ILE A 183 -4.08 -6.12 10.49
C ILE A 183 -5.55 -6.30 10.94
N GLU A 184 -6.21 -7.38 10.53
CA GLU A 184 -7.56 -7.75 10.98
C GLU A 184 -7.62 -8.34 12.40
N GLY A 185 -6.46 -8.59 13.02
CA GLY A 185 -6.35 -9.00 14.41
C GLY A 185 -5.84 -10.42 14.64
N ASP A 186 -5.48 -11.18 13.58
CA ASP A 186 -4.75 -12.44 13.79
C ASP A 186 -3.28 -12.17 14.13
N ALA A 187 -3.02 -12.04 15.43
CA ALA A 187 -1.67 -11.83 15.97
C ALA A 187 -0.64 -12.88 15.52
N ASN A 188 -1.08 -14.08 15.11
CA ASN A 188 -0.20 -15.16 14.65
C ASN A 188 0.11 -15.10 13.16
N ALA A 189 -0.56 -14.23 12.39
CA ALA A 189 -0.38 -14.10 10.96
C ALA A 189 0.76 -13.14 10.57
N TRP A 190 1.63 -12.70 11.49
CA TRP A 190 2.76 -11.85 11.10
C TRP A 190 3.66 -12.55 10.06
N PRO A 191 3.90 -11.94 8.87
CA PRO A 191 4.50 -12.63 7.72
C PRO A 191 5.99 -12.95 7.89
N LEU A 192 6.69 -12.28 8.80
CA LEU A 192 8.12 -12.47 9.05
C LEU A 192 8.31 -13.10 10.42
N SER A 193 8.23 -14.43 10.49
CA SER A 193 8.23 -15.20 11.75
C SER A 193 9.38 -14.84 12.69
N ALA A 194 10.59 -14.62 12.15
CA ALA A 194 11.77 -14.20 12.92
C ALA A 194 11.63 -12.82 13.60
N LEU A 195 10.75 -11.97 13.07
CA LEU A 195 10.49 -10.61 13.56
C LEU A 195 9.11 -10.46 14.19
N ARG A 196 8.51 -11.58 14.62
CA ARG A 196 7.24 -11.58 15.33
C ARG A 196 7.43 -10.99 16.72
N ALA A 197 6.59 -10.02 17.08
CA ALA A 197 6.54 -9.51 18.44
C ALA A 197 5.89 -10.54 19.38
N THR A 198 6.28 -10.55 20.66
CA THR A 198 5.71 -11.47 21.66
C THR A 198 4.22 -11.23 21.92
N ALA A 199 3.76 -9.99 21.71
CA ALA A 199 2.36 -9.60 21.75
C ALA A 199 2.05 -8.66 20.59
N ALA A 200 0.88 -8.84 19.97
CA ALA A 200 0.38 -7.90 18.98
C ALA A 200 0.00 -6.58 19.66
N VAL A 201 0.39 -5.46 19.03
CA VAL A 201 -0.02 -4.13 19.47
C VAL A 201 -1.31 -3.79 18.69
N PRO A 202 -2.44 -3.59 19.38
CA PRO A 202 -3.68 -3.26 18.69
C PRO A 202 -3.57 -1.89 18.02
N LEU A 203 -3.99 -1.82 16.76
CA LEU A 203 -4.11 -0.57 16.02
C LEU A 203 -5.44 0.11 16.33
N GLN A 204 -5.46 1.44 16.25
CA GLN A 204 -6.73 2.17 16.17
C GLN A 204 -7.46 1.78 14.87
N ALA A 205 -8.79 1.68 14.91
CA ALA A 205 -9.57 1.16 13.79
C ALA A 205 -9.37 1.95 12.48
N ASP A 206 -9.22 3.28 12.56
CA ASP A 206 -8.92 4.14 11.42
C ASP A 206 -7.52 3.85 10.84
N VAL A 207 -6.52 3.67 11.70
CA VAL A 207 -5.14 3.31 11.32
C VAL A 207 -5.09 1.92 10.71
N ALA A 208 -5.79 0.94 11.29
CA ALA A 208 -5.89 -0.41 10.76
C ALA A 208 -6.50 -0.41 9.36
N ALA A 209 -7.64 0.27 9.18
CA ALA A 209 -8.32 0.39 7.89
C ALA A 209 -7.41 1.01 6.83
N MET A 210 -6.71 2.11 7.17
CA MET A 210 -5.75 2.75 6.27
C MET A 210 -4.58 1.83 5.90
N MET A 211 -4.01 1.10 6.87
CA MET A 211 -2.91 0.18 6.61
C MET A 211 -3.33 -1.02 5.76
N PHE A 212 -4.54 -1.55 5.98
CA PHE A 212 -5.10 -2.62 5.17
C PHE A 212 -5.23 -2.15 3.71
N GLU A 213 -5.79 -0.96 3.52
CA GLU A 213 -5.92 -0.29 2.24
C GLU A 213 -4.55 -0.11 1.53
N ASP A 214 -3.54 0.39 2.22
CA ASP A 214 -2.18 0.60 1.70
C ASP A 214 -1.47 -0.72 1.30
N VAL A 215 -1.71 -1.80 2.05
CA VAL A 215 -1.20 -3.14 1.73
C VAL A 215 -1.92 -3.71 0.52
N LEU A 216 -3.25 -3.60 0.49
CA LEU A 216 -4.07 -4.07 -0.63
C LEU A 216 -3.74 -3.33 -1.93
N GLU A 217 -3.44 -2.04 -1.87
CA GLU A 217 -2.96 -1.25 -3.01
C GLU A 217 -1.66 -1.83 -3.59
N SER A 218 -0.76 -2.32 -2.75
CA SER A 218 0.47 -2.98 -3.23
C SER A 218 0.19 -4.31 -3.91
N LEU A 219 -0.81 -5.05 -3.41
CA LEU A 219 -1.25 -6.31 -3.98
C LEU A 219 -2.09 -6.12 -5.25
N ALA A 220 -2.65 -4.93 -5.49
CA ALA A 220 -3.38 -4.66 -6.72
C ALA A 220 -2.50 -4.78 -7.97
N GLU A 221 -1.21 -4.41 -7.90
CA GLU A 221 -0.25 -4.64 -8.99
C GLU A 221 -0.04 -6.15 -9.24
N VAL A 222 -0.02 -6.96 -8.18
CA VAL A 222 0.14 -8.42 -8.24
C VAL A 222 -1.08 -9.11 -8.87
N LEU A 223 -2.26 -8.54 -8.63
CA LEU A 223 -3.56 -9.01 -9.11
C LEU A 223 -4.02 -8.35 -10.42
N ALA A 224 -3.18 -7.51 -11.03
CA ALA A 224 -3.50 -6.77 -12.26
C ALA A 224 -3.53 -7.62 -13.55
N PRO A 225 -2.68 -8.67 -13.72
CA PRO A 225 -2.78 -9.56 -14.89
C PRO A 225 -4.17 -10.19 -15.01
N GLU A 226 -4.55 -10.66 -16.20
CA GLU A 226 -5.80 -11.40 -16.43
C GLU A 226 -5.54 -12.91 -16.59
N GLY A 227 -6.61 -13.70 -16.49
CA GLY A 227 -6.62 -15.13 -16.80
C GLY A 227 -6.52 -16.05 -15.59
N ALA A 228 -6.28 -17.33 -15.86
CA ALA A 228 -6.30 -18.41 -14.87
C ALA A 228 -5.31 -18.19 -13.71
N GLU A 229 -4.19 -17.54 -14.00
CA GLU A 229 -3.19 -17.17 -13.00
C GLU A 229 -3.74 -16.23 -11.93
N THR A 230 -4.46 -15.19 -12.35
CA THR A 230 -5.06 -14.21 -11.43
C THR A 230 -6.17 -14.83 -10.60
N ARG A 231 -6.99 -15.72 -11.20
CA ARG A 231 -7.97 -16.52 -10.47
C ARG A 231 -7.28 -17.34 -9.37
N ARG A 232 -6.23 -18.10 -9.71
CA ARG A 232 -5.46 -18.89 -8.72
C ARG A 232 -4.91 -18.02 -7.59
N ARG A 233 -4.42 -16.81 -7.90
CA ARG A 233 -3.93 -15.88 -6.87
C ARG A 233 -5.06 -15.36 -5.99
N LEU A 234 -6.21 -15.03 -6.56
CA LEU A 234 -7.39 -14.57 -5.81
C LEU A 234 -7.97 -15.66 -4.92
N GLU A 235 -7.92 -16.94 -5.31
CA GLU A 235 -8.35 -18.07 -4.45
C GLU A 235 -7.62 -18.09 -3.10
N ARG A 236 -6.37 -17.62 -3.07
CA ARG A 236 -5.57 -17.51 -1.84
C ARG A 236 -6.12 -16.47 -0.85
N PHE A 237 -6.97 -15.55 -1.31
CA PHE A 237 -7.67 -14.57 -0.47
C PHE A 237 -8.96 -15.13 0.15
N GLY A 238 -9.22 -16.45 0.06
CA GLY A 238 -10.46 -17.10 0.52
C GLY A 238 -11.07 -16.54 1.81
N PRO A 239 -10.32 -16.43 2.93
CA PRO A 239 -10.82 -15.84 4.17
C PRO A 239 -11.33 -14.40 3.99
N HIS A 240 -10.57 -13.55 3.29
CA HIS A 240 -10.93 -12.15 3.02
C HIS A 240 -12.06 -11.99 2.00
N LEU A 241 -12.27 -12.97 1.11
CA LEU A 241 -13.39 -13.00 0.16
C LEU A 241 -14.72 -13.39 0.83
N GLN A 242 -14.66 -14.20 1.89
CA GLN A 242 -15.82 -14.69 2.63
C GLN A 242 -16.24 -13.75 3.77
N SER A 243 -15.34 -12.88 4.23
CA SER A 243 -15.63 -11.83 5.20
C SER A 243 -16.70 -10.88 4.66
N GLY A 244 -17.97 -11.17 4.99
CA GLY A 244 -19.08 -10.28 4.67
C GLY A 244 -18.83 -8.88 5.21
N ALA A 245 -19.34 -7.85 4.53
CA ALA A 245 -19.15 -6.44 4.89
C ALA A 245 -19.55 -6.09 6.34
N SER A 246 -20.36 -6.94 7.00
CA SER A 246 -20.79 -6.78 8.39
C SER A 246 -19.82 -7.31 9.44
N ALA A 247 -18.95 -8.28 9.10
CA ALA A 247 -18.09 -8.94 10.09
C ALA A 247 -16.83 -8.10 10.45
N CYS A 248 -16.36 -7.28 9.50
CA CYS A 248 -15.14 -6.48 9.65
C CYS A 248 -15.42 -5.03 9.19
N ALA A 249 -16.26 -4.31 9.93
CA ALA A 249 -16.75 -2.97 9.56
C ALA A 249 -15.65 -1.97 9.15
N PRO A 250 -14.47 -1.90 9.82
CA PRO A 250 -13.38 -1.01 9.39
C PRO A 250 -12.80 -1.34 8.01
N PHE A 251 -12.94 -2.59 7.55
CA PHE A 251 -12.32 -3.11 6.32
C PHE A 251 -13.34 -3.42 5.22
N ALA A 252 -14.58 -2.96 5.37
CA ALA A 252 -15.67 -3.26 4.43
C ALA A 252 -15.33 -2.84 2.98
N ARG A 253 -14.69 -1.69 2.80
CA ARG A 253 -14.31 -1.17 1.48
C ARG A 253 -13.18 -1.99 0.82
N PRO A 254 -12.05 -2.29 1.50
CA PRO A 254 -11.06 -3.23 0.98
C PRO A 254 -11.61 -4.62 0.62
N HIS A 255 -12.45 -5.20 1.47
CA HIS A 255 -13.09 -6.49 1.17
C HIS A 255 -14.02 -6.41 -0.03
N GLN A 256 -14.78 -5.32 -0.17
CA GLN A 256 -15.57 -5.08 -1.37
C GLN A 256 -14.70 -5.03 -2.62
N TRP A 257 -13.53 -4.41 -2.57
CA TRP A 257 -12.60 -4.40 -3.70
C TRP A 257 -12.14 -5.82 -4.08
N LEU A 258 -11.74 -6.64 -3.10
CA LEU A 258 -11.33 -8.03 -3.32
C LEU A 258 -12.46 -8.86 -3.92
N ARG A 259 -13.69 -8.70 -3.41
CA ARG A 259 -14.89 -9.34 -3.96
C ARG A 259 -15.15 -8.94 -5.41
N LEU A 260 -15.08 -7.64 -5.73
CA LEU A 260 -15.24 -7.15 -7.11
C LEU A 260 -14.16 -7.72 -8.04
N ARG A 261 -12.91 -7.83 -7.57
CA ARG A 261 -11.83 -8.50 -8.33
C ARG A 261 -12.13 -9.97 -8.57
N TRP A 262 -12.63 -10.67 -7.56
CA TRP A 262 -13.06 -12.06 -7.68
C TRP A 262 -14.19 -12.24 -8.69
N LEU A 263 -15.26 -11.43 -8.61
CA LEU A 263 -16.37 -11.47 -9.56
C LEU A 263 -15.91 -11.24 -11.01
N ALA A 264 -15.00 -10.29 -11.23
CA ALA A 264 -14.41 -10.04 -12.54
C ALA A 264 -13.58 -11.24 -13.05
N ALA A 265 -12.78 -11.88 -12.19
CA ALA A 265 -11.98 -13.05 -12.54
C ALA A 265 -12.83 -14.32 -12.81
N GLU A 266 -13.99 -14.43 -12.16
CA GLU A 266 -14.99 -15.49 -12.37
C GLU A 266 -15.94 -15.20 -13.55
N GLU A 267 -15.74 -14.09 -14.29
CA GLU A 267 -16.61 -13.66 -15.39
C GLU A 267 -18.09 -13.50 -14.98
N ARG A 268 -18.34 -13.17 -13.70
CA ARG A 268 -19.67 -12.93 -13.12
C ARG A 268 -20.10 -11.48 -13.36
N ASP A 269 -20.19 -11.11 -14.64
CA ASP A 269 -20.30 -9.72 -15.07
C ASP A 269 -21.54 -8.99 -14.56
N GLU A 270 -22.69 -9.65 -14.49
CA GLU A 270 -23.94 -9.05 -13.98
C GLU A 270 -23.79 -8.65 -12.51
N GLU A 271 -23.23 -9.53 -11.69
CA GLU A 271 -22.98 -9.28 -10.27
C GLU A 271 -21.90 -8.22 -10.06
N PHE A 272 -20.83 -8.27 -10.85
CA PHE A 272 -19.80 -7.25 -10.85
C PHE A 272 -20.38 -5.86 -11.16
N LEU A 273 -21.17 -5.72 -12.24
CA LEU A 273 -21.81 -4.45 -12.61
C LEU A 273 -22.87 -4.00 -11.60
N ALA A 274 -23.53 -4.91 -10.91
CA ALA A 274 -24.49 -4.58 -9.86
C ALA A 274 -23.80 -4.06 -8.58
N GLU A 275 -22.62 -4.59 -8.23
CA GLU A 275 -21.91 -4.25 -6.98
C GLU A 275 -20.93 -3.08 -7.12
N VAL A 276 -20.32 -2.91 -8.29
CA VAL A 276 -19.29 -1.88 -8.54
C VAL A 276 -19.75 -0.43 -8.29
N PRO A 277 -21.04 -0.03 -8.46
CA PRO A 277 -21.46 1.35 -8.22
C PRO A 277 -21.24 1.80 -6.77
N VAL A 278 -21.41 0.90 -5.80
CA VAL A 278 -21.20 1.21 -4.38
C VAL A 278 -19.74 1.58 -4.13
N PHE A 279 -18.80 0.82 -4.70
CA PHE A 279 -17.37 1.12 -4.57
C PHE A 279 -16.98 2.40 -5.31
N LEU A 280 -17.46 2.57 -6.55
CA LEU A 280 -17.10 3.72 -7.38
C LEU A 280 -17.60 5.04 -6.81
N SER A 281 -18.86 5.09 -6.36
CA SER A 281 -19.49 6.30 -5.81
C SER A 281 -18.81 6.81 -4.53
N ALA A 282 -18.15 5.92 -3.78
CA ALA A 282 -17.30 6.27 -2.65
C ALA A 282 -15.99 6.99 -3.06
N GLY A 283 -15.73 7.11 -4.36
CA GLY A 283 -14.65 7.92 -4.93
C GLY A 283 -13.25 7.32 -4.80
N ARG A 284 -12.22 8.09 -5.17
CA ARG A 284 -10.82 7.61 -5.14
C ARG A 284 -10.28 7.42 -3.72
N GLY A 285 -10.77 8.19 -2.75
CA GLY A 285 -10.48 8.00 -1.33
C GLY A 285 -8.99 8.09 -0.98
N ALA A 286 -8.56 7.26 -0.03
CA ALA A 286 -7.16 7.15 0.39
C ALA A 286 -6.31 6.27 -0.54
N THR A 287 -6.97 5.39 -1.30
CA THR A 287 -6.35 4.37 -2.16
C THR A 287 -6.75 4.55 -3.62
N PRO A 288 -6.23 5.60 -4.29
CA PRO A 288 -6.60 5.88 -5.68
C PRO A 288 -6.29 4.70 -6.61
N SER A 289 -5.22 3.93 -6.39
CA SER A 289 -4.89 2.82 -7.31
C SER A 289 -5.90 1.67 -7.25
N LEU A 290 -6.52 1.41 -6.10
CA LEU A 290 -7.60 0.41 -6.01
C LEU A 290 -8.81 0.81 -6.88
N TRP A 291 -9.18 2.08 -6.82
CA TRP A 291 -10.24 2.64 -7.66
C TRP A 291 -9.88 2.55 -9.15
N HIS A 292 -8.66 2.95 -9.53
CA HIS A 292 -8.23 2.87 -10.94
C HIS A 292 -8.13 1.43 -11.43
N ALA A 293 -7.68 0.49 -10.60
CA ALA A 293 -7.66 -0.93 -10.95
C ALA A 293 -9.07 -1.42 -11.31
N LEU A 294 -10.10 -1.05 -10.55
CA LEU A 294 -11.49 -1.41 -10.90
C LEU A 294 -12.00 -0.71 -12.16
N VAL A 295 -11.61 0.53 -12.41
CA VAL A 295 -11.94 1.22 -13.65
C VAL A 295 -11.32 0.53 -14.86
N LEU A 296 -10.10 0.03 -14.74
CA LEU A 296 -9.46 -0.78 -15.78
C LEU A 296 -10.23 -2.09 -16.04
N GLU A 297 -10.72 -2.74 -14.98
CA GLU A 297 -11.56 -3.93 -15.11
C GLU A 297 -12.89 -3.63 -15.81
N LEU A 298 -13.51 -2.49 -15.50
CA LEU A 298 -14.70 -2.02 -16.22
C LEU A 298 -14.42 -1.73 -17.69
N TYR A 299 -13.26 -1.12 -17.99
CA TYR A 299 -12.83 -0.90 -19.35
C TYR A 299 -12.68 -2.23 -20.12
N ARG A 300 -11.94 -3.18 -19.55
CA ARG A 300 -11.73 -4.53 -20.10
C ARG A 300 -13.06 -5.25 -20.34
N LEU A 301 -13.95 -5.23 -19.35
CA LEU A 301 -15.29 -5.80 -19.45
C LEU A 301 -16.10 -5.14 -20.58
N SER A 302 -16.09 -3.81 -20.67
CA SER A 302 -16.81 -3.07 -21.70
C SER A 302 -16.32 -3.42 -23.10
N ALA A 303 -15.00 -3.57 -23.28
CA ALA A 303 -14.41 -4.00 -24.53
C ALA A 303 -14.82 -5.43 -24.92
N ARG A 304 -14.84 -6.36 -23.95
CA ARG A 304 -15.26 -7.76 -24.18
C ARG A 304 -16.74 -7.90 -24.54
N ARG A 305 -17.62 -7.08 -23.95
CA ARG A 305 -19.09 -7.15 -24.16
C ARG A 305 -19.59 -6.26 -25.30
N GLY A 306 -18.73 -5.38 -25.83
CA GLY A 306 -18.98 -4.61 -27.03
C GLY A 306 -20.23 -3.72 -26.94
N ALA A 307 -21.18 -3.94 -27.84
CA ALA A 307 -22.35 -3.05 -28.00
C ALA A 307 -23.16 -2.84 -26.72
N ALA A 308 -23.29 -3.86 -25.85
CA ALA A 308 -24.07 -3.77 -24.62
C ALA A 308 -23.50 -2.74 -23.62
N LEU A 309 -22.18 -2.54 -23.62
CA LEU A 309 -21.48 -1.67 -22.67
C LEU A 309 -20.78 -0.49 -23.36
N ARG A 310 -21.12 -0.19 -24.62
CA ARG A 310 -20.49 0.87 -25.42
C ARG A 310 -20.49 2.25 -24.74
N PRO A 311 -21.60 2.74 -24.15
CA PRO A 311 -21.59 4.04 -23.49
C PRO A 311 -20.57 4.13 -22.34
N LEU A 312 -20.38 3.03 -21.61
CA LEU A 312 -19.37 2.93 -20.56
C LEU A 312 -17.95 2.97 -21.17
N GLN A 313 -17.71 2.21 -22.23
CA GLN A 313 -16.40 2.17 -22.91
C GLN A 313 -16.00 3.56 -23.43
N GLU A 314 -16.93 4.29 -24.04
CA GLU A 314 -16.70 5.64 -24.59
C GLU A 314 -16.34 6.66 -23.50
N GLU A 315 -17.04 6.63 -22.37
CA GLU A 315 -16.74 7.49 -21.21
C GLU A 315 -15.35 7.17 -20.64
N LEU A 316 -15.04 5.89 -20.41
CA LEU A 316 -13.75 5.47 -19.86
C LEU A 316 -12.58 5.79 -20.80
N THR A 317 -12.79 5.65 -22.11
CA THR A 317 -11.78 6.00 -23.13
C THR A 317 -11.49 7.50 -23.11
N ARG A 318 -12.53 8.34 -22.96
CA ARG A 318 -12.39 9.80 -22.90
C ARG A 318 -11.54 10.24 -21.70
N ASP A 319 -11.69 9.56 -20.57
CA ASP A 319 -10.98 9.87 -19.33
C ASP A 319 -9.58 9.22 -19.25
N ALA A 320 -9.25 8.27 -20.12
CA ALA A 320 -7.96 7.56 -20.12
C ALA A 320 -6.71 8.47 -20.04
N PRO A 321 -6.64 9.63 -20.75
CA PRO A 321 -5.51 10.56 -20.64
C PRO A 321 -5.30 11.14 -19.23
N THR A 322 -6.30 11.08 -18.34
CA THR A 322 -6.20 11.57 -16.95
C THR A 322 -5.51 10.56 -16.03
N PHE A 323 -5.26 9.33 -16.49
CA PHE A 323 -4.68 8.24 -15.68
C PHE A 323 -3.15 8.15 -15.77
N GLN A 324 -2.45 9.22 -16.15
CA GLN A 324 -0.99 9.21 -16.34
C GLN A 324 -0.19 8.85 -15.07
N HIS A 325 -0.75 9.14 -13.90
CA HIS A 325 -0.13 8.86 -12.60
C HIS A 325 -0.33 7.42 -12.10
N VAL A 326 -1.14 6.62 -12.79
CA VAL A 326 -1.44 5.23 -12.42
C VAL A 326 -0.26 4.32 -12.83
N PRO A 327 0.09 3.29 -12.03
CA PRO A 327 1.12 2.31 -12.39
C PRO A 327 0.93 1.76 -13.81
N PRO A 328 1.99 1.53 -14.59
CA PRO A 328 1.86 1.08 -15.98
C PRO A 328 0.99 -0.17 -16.18
N VAL A 329 1.07 -1.13 -15.26
CA VAL A 329 0.26 -2.37 -15.29
C VAL A 329 -1.25 -2.12 -15.13
N LEU A 330 -1.60 -0.93 -14.62
CA LEU A 330 -2.97 -0.48 -14.38
C LEU A 330 -3.42 0.59 -15.39
N ARG A 331 -2.70 0.80 -16.49
CA ARG A 331 -3.10 1.73 -17.56
C ARG A 331 -3.97 1.03 -18.59
N VAL A 332 -4.92 1.78 -19.15
CA VAL A 332 -5.64 1.39 -20.35
C VAL A 332 -4.66 1.48 -21.53
N GLY A 333 -4.47 0.35 -22.22
CA GLY A 333 -3.55 0.22 -23.37
C GLY A 333 -4.17 0.64 -24.70
#